data_AF-A0A6P4HXH3-F1
#
_entry.id   AF-A0A6P4HXH3-F1
#
_cell.length_a   1.000
_cell.length_b   1.000
_cell.length_c   1.000
_cell.angle_alpha   90.00
_cell.angle_beta   90.00
_cell.angle_gamma   90.00
#
_symmetry.space_group_name_H-M   'P 1'
#
loop_
_entity.id
_entity.type
_entity.pdbx_description
1 polymer ?
#
loop_
_entity_poly.entity_id
_entity_poly.type
_entity_poly.pdbx_seq_one_letter_code
_entity_poly.pdbx_strand_id
1 'polypeptide(L)'
;MILDFIVRFFQNFFRYFWNRRMGDSISESKPAQASPNIIIPPIPKLGDTHTYWIWRMLVKNYLKALGLWNRERPKECAHSKFVILSTVEIWVLRQEYDDFTCVAIFDDLQARYGQSNNNNKRQV
;
A
#
# COMPACT_ATOMS: atom_id res chain seq x y z
N MET A 1 -2.29 12.23 -27.78
CA MET A 1 -1.01 11.48 -27.87
C MET A 1 -0.03 11.88 -26.76
N ILE A 2 -0.46 11.89 -25.50
CA ILE A 2 0.41 12.15 -24.32
C ILE A 2 0.16 11.10 -23.24
N LEU A 3 -1.10 10.70 -23.03
CA LEU A 3 -1.47 9.63 -22.10
C LEU A 3 -0.82 8.28 -22.47
N ASP A 4 -0.78 7.94 -23.75
CA ASP A 4 -0.17 6.68 -24.21
C ASP A 4 1.36 6.68 -24.04
N PHE A 5 1.99 7.86 -24.09
CA PHE A 5 3.40 8.03 -23.80
C PHE A 5 3.69 7.85 -22.30
N ILE A 6 2.84 8.42 -21.44
CA ILE A 6 2.96 8.31 -19.98
C ILE A 6 2.75 6.86 -19.53
N VAL A 7 1.76 6.16 -20.08
CA VAL A 7 1.50 4.74 -19.75
C VAL A 7 2.69 3.87 -20.17
N ARG A 8 3.22 4.05 -21.39
CA ARG A 8 4.42 3.34 -21.85
C ARG A 8 5.65 3.68 -21.03
N PHE A 9 5.79 4.94 -20.60
CA PHE A 9 6.88 5.38 -19.74
C PHE A 9 6.83 4.67 -18.38
N PHE A 10 5.66 4.60 -17.74
CA PHE A 10 5.50 3.89 -16.48
C PHE A 10 5.70 2.37 -16.63
N GLN A 11 5.18 1.75 -17.69
CA GLN A 11 5.41 0.33 -17.95
C GLN A 11 6.91 -0.01 -18.09
N ASN A 12 7.66 0.81 -18.84
CA ASN A 12 9.10 0.65 -19.00
C ASN A 12 9.86 0.99 -17.71
N PHE A 13 9.42 1.99 -16.96
CA PHE A 13 10.02 2.39 -15.68
C PHE A 13 9.85 1.28 -14.63
N PHE A 14 8.66 0.68 -14.51
CA PHE A 14 8.42 -0.43 -13.60
C PHE A 14 9.23 -1.67 -13.98
N ARG A 15 9.31 -2.01 -15.27
CA ARG A 15 10.12 -3.14 -15.74
C ARG A 15 11.62 -2.94 -15.49
N TYR A 16 12.13 -1.74 -15.76
CA TYR A 16 13.54 -1.41 -15.50
C TYR A 16 13.86 -1.39 -14.00
N PHE A 17 12.97 -0.82 -13.18
CA PHE A 17 13.12 -0.80 -11.72
C PHE A 17 13.08 -2.21 -11.13
N TRP A 18 12.20 -3.08 -11.63
CA TRP A 18 12.15 -4.49 -11.23
C TRP A 18 13.40 -5.27 -11.65
N ASN A 19 13.88 -5.07 -12.88
CA ASN A 19 15.09 -5.72 -13.38
C ASN A 19 16.35 -5.25 -12.63
N ARG A 20 16.39 -4.03 -12.12
CA ARG A 20 17.53 -3.51 -11.34
C ARG A 20 17.50 -3.95 -9.86
N ARG A 21 16.35 -4.41 -9.37
CA ARG A 21 16.17 -4.91 -7.99
C ARG A 21 16.39 -6.43 -7.91
N MET A 22 16.20 -7.15 -9.00
CA MET A 22 16.64 -8.54 -9.12
C MET A 22 18.11 -8.54 -9.53
N GLY A 23 18.99 -8.80 -8.55
CA GLY A 23 20.42 -8.91 -8.77
C GLY A 23 20.74 -9.94 -9.85
N ASP A 24 21.55 -9.50 -10.81
CA ASP A 24 22.25 -10.31 -11.78
C ASP A 24 22.99 -11.45 -11.05
N SER A 25 22.47 -12.67 -11.10
CA SER A 25 23.13 -13.84 -10.52
C SER A 25 22.52 -15.14 -11.05
N ILE A 26 22.66 -15.40 -12.35
CA ILE A 26 22.64 -16.79 -12.83
C ILE A 26 23.77 -16.99 -13.84
N SER A 27 24.97 -17.16 -13.29
CA SER A 27 25.95 -18.11 -13.82
C SER A 27 25.68 -19.46 -13.14
N GLU A 28 25.54 -20.51 -13.95
CA GLU A 28 25.72 -21.94 -13.63
C GLU A 28 24.89 -22.62 -12.52
N SER A 29 23.92 -23.41 -13.02
CA SER A 29 23.61 -24.80 -12.63
C SER A 29 23.52 -25.18 -11.13
N LYS A 30 22.29 -25.31 -10.58
CA LYS A 30 21.80 -26.48 -9.80
C LYS A 30 20.38 -26.22 -9.22
N PRO A 31 19.63 -27.28 -8.82
CA PRO A 31 18.20 -27.40 -9.09
C PRO A 31 17.31 -26.55 -8.19
N ALA A 32 16.16 -26.19 -8.75
CA ALA A 32 15.09 -25.41 -8.18
C ALA A 32 14.72 -25.84 -6.75
N GLN A 33 15.22 -25.10 -5.76
CA GLN A 33 14.49 -24.94 -4.52
C GLN A 33 13.30 -24.05 -4.84
N ALA A 34 12.11 -24.65 -4.85
CA ALA A 34 10.86 -23.94 -4.95
C ALA A 34 10.75 -22.99 -3.75
N SER A 35 11.16 -21.74 -3.93
CA SER A 35 10.70 -20.65 -3.09
C SER A 35 9.17 -20.72 -3.12
N PRO A 36 8.48 -20.88 -1.98
CA PRO A 36 7.03 -20.82 -1.98
C PRO A 36 6.69 -19.47 -2.59
N ASN A 37 6.07 -19.48 -3.77
CA ASN A 37 5.55 -18.27 -4.39
C ASN A 37 4.46 -17.78 -3.45
N ILE A 38 4.82 -16.94 -2.48
CA ILE A 38 3.89 -16.27 -1.59
C ILE A 38 3.17 -15.26 -2.48
N ILE A 39 2.00 -15.66 -2.96
CA ILE A 39 1.11 -14.79 -3.71
C ILE A 39 0.63 -13.73 -2.72
N ILE A 40 1.21 -12.54 -2.79
CA ILE A 40 0.75 -11.40 -2.02
C ILE A 40 -0.54 -10.91 -2.69
N PRO A 41 -1.70 -11.01 -2.04
CA PRO A 41 -2.93 -10.51 -2.62
C PRO A 41 -2.80 -9.00 -2.85
N PRO A 42 -3.34 -8.46 -3.96
CA PRO A 42 -3.33 -7.03 -4.21
C PRO A 42 -4.03 -6.31 -3.06
N ILE A 43 -3.46 -5.20 -2.58
CA ILE A 43 -4.08 -4.40 -1.52
C ILE A 43 -5.38 -3.81 -2.10
N PRO A 44 -6.55 -4.14 -1.55
CA PRO A 44 -7.82 -3.56 -2.00
C PRO A 44 -7.80 -2.07 -1.71
N LYS A 45 -8.39 -1.28 -2.61
CA LYS A 45 -8.47 0.17 -2.40
C LYS A 45 -9.48 0.49 -1.30
N LEU A 46 -9.13 1.45 -0.44
CA LEU A 46 -10.04 1.97 0.57
C LEU A 46 -11.07 2.88 -0.08
N GLY A 47 -12.33 2.42 -0.11
CA GLY A 47 -13.47 3.20 -0.59
C GLY A 47 -14.59 3.36 0.42
N ASP A 48 -14.69 2.45 1.41
CA ASP A 48 -15.81 2.38 2.34
C ASP A 48 -15.39 1.77 3.70
N THR A 49 -16.29 1.88 4.68
CA THR A 49 -16.14 1.43 6.06
C THR A 49 -15.97 -0.08 6.16
N HIS A 50 -16.66 -0.85 5.30
CA HIS A 50 -16.56 -2.31 5.27
C HIS A 50 -15.17 -2.82 4.85
N THR A 51 -14.47 -2.08 3.98
CA THR A 51 -13.14 -2.47 3.48
C THR A 51 -12.01 -1.93 4.35
N TYR A 52 -12.29 -1.02 5.27
CA TYR A 52 -11.29 -0.35 6.10
C TYR A 52 -10.39 -1.29 6.88
N TRP A 53 -10.94 -2.27 7.60
CA TRP A 53 -10.13 -3.14 8.45
C TRP A 53 -9.21 -4.06 7.63
N ILE A 54 -9.69 -4.55 6.49
CA ILE A 54 -8.92 -5.36 5.55
C ILE A 54 -7.80 -4.51 4.94
N TRP A 55 -8.14 -3.32 4.44
CA TRP A 55 -7.17 -2.36 3.92
C TRP A 55 -6.09 -2.02 4.95
N ARG A 56 -6.49 -1.67 6.18
CA ARG A 56 -5.59 -1.31 7.28
C ARG A 56 -4.61 -2.45 7.60
N MET A 57 -5.11 -3.68 7.67
CA MET A 57 -4.29 -4.86 7.94
C MET A 57 -3.25 -5.09 6.83
N LEU A 58 -3.66 -4.99 5.57
CA LEU A 58 -2.78 -5.23 4.42
C LEU A 58 -1.73 -4.13 4.26
N VAL A 59 -2.12 -2.85 4.37
CA VAL A 59 -1.19 -1.71 4.33
C VAL A 59 -0.18 -1.79 5.48
N LYS A 60 -0.64 -2.11 6.70
CA LYS A 60 0.24 -2.32 7.86
C LYS A 60 1.26 -3.42 7.60
N ASN A 61 0.83 -4.58 7.10
CA ASN A 61 1.72 -5.70 6.84
C ASN A 61 2.73 -5.39 5.73
N TYR A 62 2.29 -4.71 4.68
CA TYR A 62 3.16 -4.27 3.59
C TYR A 62 4.22 -3.28 4.07
N LEU A 63 3.83 -2.23 4.79
CA LEU A 63 4.78 -1.26 5.35
C LEU A 63 5.71 -1.91 6.36
N LYS A 64 5.24 -2.88 7.15
CA LYS A 64 6.08 -3.64 8.08
C LYS A 64 7.12 -4.49 7.35
N ALA A 65 6.75 -5.16 6.27
CA ALA A 65 7.69 -5.94 5.45
C ALA A 65 8.78 -5.07 4.82
N LEU A 66 8.47 -3.80 4.53
CA LEU A 66 9.44 -2.82 4.02
C LEU A 66 10.25 -2.09 5.12
N GLY A 67 10.01 -2.36 6.40
CA GLY A 67 10.65 -1.62 7.50
C GLY A 67 10.17 -0.16 7.62
N LEU A 68 9.00 0.15 7.04
CA LEU A 68 8.36 1.47 7.02
C LEU A 68 7.25 1.60 8.07
N TRP A 69 7.15 0.65 9.00
CA TRP A 69 6.18 0.67 10.09
C TRP A 69 6.90 0.60 11.44
N ASN A 70 6.63 1.55 12.35
CA ASN A 70 7.28 1.63 13.66
C ASN A 70 6.27 1.99 14.76
N ARG A 71 6.35 1.35 15.94
CA ARG A 71 5.52 1.65 17.13
C ARG A 71 4.03 1.89 16.81
N GLU A 72 3.44 1.01 16.01
CA GLU A 72 2.04 1.06 15.57
C GLU A 72 1.65 2.17 14.58
N ARG A 73 2.62 2.91 14.06
CA ARG A 73 2.41 4.02 13.13
C ARG A 73 3.21 3.81 11.83
N PRO A 74 2.74 4.36 10.70
CA PRO A 74 3.57 4.46 9.50
C PRO A 74 4.77 5.39 9.78
N LYS A 75 5.94 5.03 9.26
CA LYS A 75 7.13 5.87 9.31
C LYS A 75 6.92 7.08 8.40
N GLU A 76 7.28 8.27 8.88
CA GLU A 76 7.25 9.49 8.08
C GLU A 76 8.32 9.44 6.97
N CYS A 77 7.89 9.14 5.75
CA CYS A 77 8.69 9.27 4.55
C CYS A 77 7.79 9.30 3.31
N ALA A 78 8.32 9.82 2.21
CA ALA A 78 7.60 9.90 0.93
C ALA A 78 7.10 8.52 0.45
N HIS A 79 7.85 7.45 0.73
CA HIS A 79 7.47 6.10 0.35
C HIS A 79 6.21 5.63 1.10
N SER A 80 6.17 5.79 2.43
CA SER A 80 4.99 5.44 3.22
C SER A 80 3.77 6.24 2.78
N LYS A 81 3.94 7.55 2.56
CA LYS A 81 2.88 8.43 2.09
C LYS A 81 2.34 7.97 0.75
N PHE A 82 3.21 7.67 -0.21
CA PHE A 82 2.83 7.14 -1.51
C PHE A 82 2.03 5.84 -1.42
N VAL A 83 2.47 4.88 -0.59
CA VAL A 83 1.76 3.61 -0.39
C VAL A 83 0.38 3.83 0.20
N ILE A 84 0.26 4.70 1.21
CA ILE A 84 -1.03 5.02 1.83
C ILE A 84 -1.95 5.65 0.78
N LEU A 85 -1.51 6.69 0.08
CA LEU A 85 -2.37 7.41 -0.88
C LEU A 85 -2.72 6.59 -2.13
N SER A 86 -1.82 5.74 -2.62
CA SER A 86 -2.07 4.88 -3.79
C SER A 86 -3.04 3.72 -3.51
N THR A 87 -3.25 3.37 -2.24
CA THR A 87 -4.17 2.31 -1.81
C THR A 87 -5.53 2.86 -1.36
N VAL A 88 -5.79 4.14 -1.62
CA VAL A 88 -7.05 4.82 -1.28
C VAL A 88 -7.76 5.21 -2.58
N GLU A 89 -9.09 5.15 -2.60
CA GLU A 89 -9.87 5.58 -3.75
C GLU A 89 -9.86 7.09 -3.92
N ILE A 90 -10.00 7.55 -5.17
CA ILE A 90 -9.85 8.98 -5.52
C ILE A 90 -10.84 9.87 -4.78
N TRP A 91 -12.07 9.41 -4.52
CA TRP A 91 -13.09 10.16 -3.78
C TRP A 91 -12.88 10.19 -2.26
N VAL A 92 -11.99 9.33 -1.73
CA VAL A 92 -11.62 9.30 -0.32
C VAL A 92 -10.45 10.24 -0.03
N LEU A 93 -9.61 10.47 -1.05
CA LEU A 93 -8.50 11.42 -1.00
C LEU A 93 -9.01 12.85 -0.79
N ARG A 94 -8.21 13.62 -0.06
CA ARG A 94 -8.45 15.05 0.16
C ARG A 94 -7.24 15.86 -0.25
N GLN A 95 -7.46 17.11 -0.63
CA GLN A 95 -6.38 18.01 -1.06
C GLN A 95 -5.40 18.31 0.09
N GLU A 96 -5.87 18.35 1.33
CA GLU A 96 -5.04 18.66 2.50
C GLU A 96 -4.01 17.56 2.79
N TYR A 97 -4.17 16.38 2.18
CA TYR A 97 -3.24 15.26 2.36
C TYR A 97 -1.84 15.54 1.82
N ASP A 98 -1.68 16.52 0.93
CA ASP A 98 -0.36 16.93 0.43
C ASP A 98 0.52 17.51 1.55
N ASP A 99 -0.10 18.21 2.52
CA ASP A 99 0.60 18.83 3.65
C ASP A 99 0.62 17.96 4.91
N PHE A 100 -0.23 16.92 4.96
CA PHE A 100 -0.33 16.07 6.15
C PHE A 100 0.82 15.07 6.28
N THR A 101 1.13 14.73 7.54
CA THR A 101 2.01 13.63 7.90
C THR A 101 1.33 12.29 7.63
N CYS A 102 2.10 11.23 7.43
CA CYS A 102 1.58 9.87 7.24
C CYS A 102 0.69 9.45 8.40
N VAL A 103 1.10 9.82 9.62
CA VAL A 103 0.32 9.60 10.85
C VAL A 103 -1.02 10.33 10.82
N ALA A 104 -1.04 11.62 10.45
CA ALA A 104 -2.27 12.41 10.40
C ALA A 104 -3.25 11.89 9.34
N ILE A 105 -2.75 11.50 8.16
CA ILE A 105 -3.57 10.86 7.11
C ILE A 105 -4.17 9.56 7.64
N PHE A 106 -3.37 8.74 8.31
CA PHE A 106 -3.84 7.46 8.84
C PHE A 106 -4.90 7.62 9.95
N ASP A 107 -4.73 8.62 10.83
CA ASP A 107 -5.69 8.95 11.87
C ASP A 107 -7.00 9.49 11.31
N ASP A 108 -6.95 10.36 10.29
CA ASP A 108 -8.16 10.84 9.61
C ASP A 108 -8.93 9.70 8.95
N LEU A 109 -8.23 8.82 8.22
CA LEU A 109 -8.86 7.64 7.61
C LEU A 109 -9.46 6.70 8.67
N GLN A 110 -8.78 6.54 9.81
CA GLN A 110 -9.31 5.77 10.94
C GLN A 110 -10.55 6.39 11.57
N ALA A 111 -10.58 7.71 11.73
CA ALA A 111 -11.72 8.42 12.28
C ALA A 111 -12.96 8.28 11.37
N ARG A 112 -12.77 8.37 10.05
CA ARG A 112 -13.86 8.32 9.06
C ARG A 112 -14.39 6.91 8.82
N TYR A 113 -13.52 5.92 8.68
CA TYR A 113 -13.90 4.57 8.22
C TYR A 113 -13.71 3.48 9.28
N GLY A 114 -13.08 3.78 10.42
CA GLY A 114 -12.82 2.79 11.47
C GLY A 114 -14.02 2.48 12.37
N GLN A 115 -15.11 3.24 12.30
CA GLN A 115 -16.19 3.21 13.30
C GLN A 115 -17.26 2.12 13.11
N SER A 116 -17.11 1.20 12.14
CA SER A 116 -18.17 0.22 11.81
C SER A 116 -18.58 -0.73 12.95
N ASN A 117 -17.72 -1.02 13.93
CA ASN A 117 -17.93 -2.16 14.85
C ASN A 117 -18.58 -1.85 16.21
N ASN A 118 -18.84 -0.58 16.55
CA ASN A 118 -19.32 -0.23 17.90
C ASN A 118 -20.83 0.00 18.01
N ASN A 119 -21.54 0.22 16.91
CA ASN A 119 -22.97 0.56 16.95
C ASN A 119 -23.88 -0.67 17.12
N ASN A 120 -23.41 -1.88 16.76
CA ASN A 120 -24.18 -3.12 16.90
C ASN A 120 -24.17 -3.73 18.31
N LYS A 121 -23.43 -3.15 19.28
CA LYS A 121 -23.35 -3.66 20.66
C LYS A 121 -24.28 -2.97 21.66
N ARG A 122 -25.12 -2.02 21.23
CA ARG A 122 -26.02 -1.26 22.11
C ARG A 122 -27.50 -1.62 21.98
N GLN A 123 -27.83 -2.71 21.27
CA GLN A 123 -29.22 -3.13 21.01
C GLN A 123 -29.52 -4.59 21.41
N VAL A 124 -28.82 -5.14 22.41
CA VAL A 124 -29.18 -6.43 23.04
C VAL A 124 -29.27 -6.24 24.54
#